data_AF-A0A088RQ14-F1
#
_entry.id   AF-A0A088RQ14-F1
#
_cell.length_a   1.000
_cell.length_b   1.000
_cell.length_c   1.000
_cell.angle_alpha   90.00
_cell.angle_beta   90.00
_cell.angle_gamma   90.00
#
_symmetry.space_group_name_H-M   'P 1'
#
loop_
_entity.id
_entity.type
_entity.pdbx_description
1 polymer ?
#
loop_
_entity_poly.entity_id
_entity_poly.type
_entity_poly.pdbx_seq_one_letter_code
_entity_poly.pdbx_strand_id
1 'polypeptide(L)'
;MTVTMDPDAPSVLTSEVYNAAEAIFNTLQNKEKLVSFLDCTTLLRGMGMNPTLEDMDKLKSLMAQPILRLEQWRREEELKREKERRKEEARERKGRGRASVAPGRKSIVQKIADPVAEAAPADNTVAEEIKNIDWNIFIRCTEMIFRDRMREECAVLEALRVFGGDSSTSMSRSKLIEIVTTKGDNILTPAEVKILVTLLPESCPVNEWAGRIQGTYVAPTQEEIDAAAMREIEARRHQEAAEKQKEAEKDPLKGL
;
A
#
# COMPACT_ATOMS: atom_id res chain seq x y z
N MET A 1 -18.33 -1.58 -30.90
CA MET A 1 -18.37 -0.17 -30.49
C MET A 1 -17.07 0.11 -29.74
N THR A 2 -16.11 0.77 -30.37
CA THR A 2 -14.84 1.14 -29.74
C THR A 2 -15.10 2.35 -28.86
N VAL A 3 -15.36 2.13 -27.58
CA VAL A 3 -15.37 3.22 -26.59
C VAL A 3 -13.91 3.66 -26.49
N THR A 4 -13.58 4.78 -27.13
CA THR A 4 -12.35 5.52 -26.88
C THR A 4 -12.47 6.11 -25.48
N MET A 5 -12.27 5.29 -24.46
CA MET A 5 -12.08 5.80 -23.12
C MET A 5 -10.71 6.48 -23.10
N ASP A 6 -10.68 7.72 -22.66
CA ASP A 6 -9.46 8.43 -22.36
C ASP A 6 -8.60 7.53 -21.43
N PRO A 7 -7.38 7.14 -21.85
CA PRO A 7 -6.51 6.26 -21.07
C PRO A 7 -6.18 6.88 -19.70
N ASP A 8 -6.22 8.21 -19.59
CA ASP A 8 -5.87 8.96 -18.38
C ASP A 8 -7.10 9.26 -17.49
N ALA A 9 -8.31 8.97 -17.95
CA ALA A 9 -9.52 9.15 -17.15
C ALA A 9 -9.61 8.10 -16.02
N PRO A 10 -9.88 8.50 -14.77
CA PRO A 10 -10.04 7.57 -13.66
C PRO A 10 -11.22 6.61 -13.88
N SER A 11 -11.03 5.37 -13.45
CA SER A 11 -12.09 4.36 -13.41
C SER A 11 -13.01 4.59 -12.21
N VAL A 12 -14.19 3.98 -12.24
CA VAL A 12 -15.14 4.06 -11.12
C VAL A 12 -14.76 3.05 -10.05
N LEU A 13 -14.64 3.49 -8.80
CA LEU A 13 -14.48 2.59 -7.66
C LEU A 13 -15.74 1.77 -7.43
N THR A 14 -15.60 0.45 -7.48
CA THR A 14 -16.68 -0.46 -7.11
C THR A 14 -16.74 -0.62 -5.59
N SER A 15 -17.90 -1.03 -5.07
CA SER A 15 -18.07 -1.29 -3.64
C SER A 15 -17.14 -2.39 -3.12
N GLU A 16 -16.79 -3.37 -3.97
CA GLU A 16 -15.84 -4.44 -3.61
C GLU A 16 -14.44 -3.87 -3.36
N VAL A 17 -13.92 -3.06 -4.28
CA VAL A 17 -12.61 -2.42 -4.16
C VAL A 17 -12.59 -1.46 -2.97
N TYR A 18 -13.68 -0.71 -2.76
CA TYR A 18 -13.84 0.17 -1.60
C TYR A 18 -13.74 -0.60 -0.28
N ASN A 19 -14.50 -1.70 -0.14
CA ASN A 19 -14.52 -2.51 1.07
C ASN A 19 -13.17 -3.18 1.33
N ALA A 20 -12.50 -3.66 0.28
CA ALA A 20 -11.15 -4.23 0.39
C ALA A 20 -10.15 -3.18 0.87
N ALA A 21 -10.20 -1.97 0.31
CA ALA A 21 -9.37 -0.85 0.73
C ALA A 21 -9.63 -0.46 2.18
N GLU A 22 -10.90 -0.41 2.60
CA GLU A 22 -11.27 -0.07 3.98
C GLU A 22 -10.76 -1.11 4.98
N ALA A 23 -10.85 -2.40 4.63
CA ALA A 23 -10.31 -3.47 5.46
C ALA A 23 -8.80 -3.33 5.67
N ILE A 24 -8.04 -3.04 4.61
CA ILE A 24 -6.58 -2.83 4.67
C ILE A 24 -6.25 -1.53 5.40
N PHE A 25 -7.03 -0.46 5.20
CA PHE A 25 -6.83 0.79 5.92
C PHE A 25 -6.97 0.58 7.42
N ASN A 26 -7.98 -0.18 7.84
CA ASN A 26 -8.23 -0.48 9.24
C ASN A 26 -7.11 -1.31 9.91
N THR A 27 -6.33 -2.08 9.14
CA THR A 27 -5.18 -2.82 9.67
C THR A 27 -3.92 -1.97 9.76
N LEU A 28 -3.76 -0.97 8.89
CA LEU A 28 -2.59 -0.09 8.85
C LEU A 28 -2.74 1.16 9.73
N GLN A 29 -3.97 1.57 10.06
CA GLN A 29 -4.20 2.80 10.79
C GLN A 29 -3.62 2.79 12.22
N ASN A 30 -3.12 3.94 12.64
CA ASN A 30 -2.68 4.16 14.01
C ASN A 30 -3.87 4.33 14.99
N LYS A 31 -3.57 4.60 16.27
CA LYS A 31 -4.60 4.83 17.30
C LYS A 31 -5.53 6.01 17.01
N GLU A 32 -5.11 6.94 16.16
CA GLU A 32 -5.89 8.10 15.73
C GLU A 32 -6.68 7.85 14.43
N LYS A 33 -6.71 6.60 13.94
CA LYS A 33 -7.34 6.20 12.67
C LYS A 33 -6.70 6.85 11.44
N LEU A 34 -5.38 7.00 11.45
CA LEU A 34 -4.62 7.60 10.36
C LEU A 34 -3.54 6.67 9.85
N VAL A 35 -3.24 6.78 8.55
CA VAL A 35 -2.13 6.08 7.90
C VAL A 35 -1.05 7.06 7.43
N SER A 36 0.15 6.53 7.19
CA SER A 36 1.26 7.28 6.59
C SER A 36 1.17 7.27 5.05
N PHE A 37 1.89 8.16 4.38
CA PHE A 37 1.94 8.13 2.92
C PHE A 37 2.61 6.87 2.36
N LEU A 38 3.52 6.24 3.11
CA LEU A 38 4.12 4.96 2.72
C LEU A 38 3.09 3.84 2.67
N ASP A 39 2.11 3.86 3.57
CA ASP A 39 1.02 2.90 3.61
C ASP A 39 0.09 3.01 2.39
N CYS A 40 0.03 4.19 1.74
CA CYS A 40 -0.78 4.38 0.54
C CYS A 40 -0.36 3.45 -0.60
N THR A 41 0.93 3.14 -0.76
CA THR A 41 1.38 2.16 -1.77
C THR A 41 0.76 0.79 -1.52
N THR A 42 0.74 0.35 -0.26
CA THR A 42 0.13 -0.92 0.13
C THR A 42 -1.37 -0.92 -0.08
N LEU A 43 -2.05 0.20 0.23
CA LEU A 43 -3.48 0.36 0.02
C LEU A 43 -3.85 0.31 -1.46
N LEU A 44 -3.14 1.03 -2.31
CA LEU A 44 -3.37 1.02 -3.77
C LEU A 44 -3.15 -0.37 -4.36
N ARG A 45 -2.12 -1.09 -3.91
CA ARG A 45 -1.91 -2.50 -4.29
C ARG A 45 -3.04 -3.40 -3.82
N GLY A 46 -3.54 -3.17 -2.60
CA GLY A 46 -4.73 -3.84 -2.07
C GLY A 46 -6.01 -3.56 -2.86
N MET A 47 -6.07 -2.42 -3.52
CA MET A 47 -7.14 -2.03 -4.45
C MET A 47 -6.97 -2.62 -5.85
N GLY A 48 -5.89 -3.39 -6.09
CA GLY A 48 -5.59 -4.01 -7.38
C GLY A 48 -4.88 -3.08 -8.36
N MET A 49 -4.31 -1.97 -7.90
CA MET A 49 -3.50 -1.06 -8.72
C MET A 49 -2.01 -1.38 -8.59
N ASN A 50 -1.24 -1.12 -9.65
CA ASN A 50 0.23 -1.12 -9.62
C ASN A 50 0.72 0.33 -9.67
N PRO A 51 0.76 1.06 -8.53
CA PRO A 51 1.12 2.47 -8.55
C PRO A 51 2.57 2.68 -8.97
N THR A 52 2.77 3.56 -9.95
CA THR A 52 4.08 4.06 -10.37
C THR A 52 4.54 5.20 -9.45
N LEU A 53 5.79 5.63 -9.57
CA LEU A 53 6.29 6.82 -8.87
C LEU A 53 5.47 8.08 -9.23
N GLU A 54 5.07 8.23 -10.50
CA GLU A 54 4.24 9.34 -10.96
C GLU A 54 2.85 9.31 -10.32
N ASP A 55 2.25 8.13 -10.18
CA ASP A 55 0.97 7.98 -9.49
C ASP A 55 1.07 8.41 -8.02
N MET A 56 2.16 8.01 -7.35
CA MET A 56 2.40 8.39 -5.98
C MET A 56 2.61 9.91 -5.86
N ASP A 57 3.41 10.53 -6.74
CA ASP A 57 3.59 11.98 -6.74
C ASP A 57 2.29 12.75 -7.01
N LYS A 58 1.46 12.25 -7.93
CA LYS A 58 0.12 12.79 -8.18
C LYS A 58 -0.78 12.66 -6.96
N LEU A 59 -0.81 11.50 -6.31
CA LEU A 59 -1.57 11.27 -5.08
C LEU A 59 -1.13 12.22 -3.97
N LYS A 60 0.19 12.39 -3.81
CA LYS A 60 0.81 13.30 -2.84
C LYS A 60 0.33 14.73 -3.04
N SER A 61 0.31 15.19 -4.30
CA SER A 61 -0.19 16.52 -4.69
C SER A 61 -1.68 16.70 -4.37
N LEU A 62 -2.50 15.70 -4.70
CA LEU A 62 -3.94 15.72 -4.42
C LEU A 62 -4.27 15.75 -2.92
N MET A 63 -3.46 15.08 -2.10
CA MET A 63 -3.66 14.97 -0.65
C MET A 63 -3.15 16.18 0.14
N ALA A 64 -2.21 16.95 -0.40
CA ALA A 64 -1.54 18.03 0.32
C ALA A 64 -2.53 19.05 0.94
N GLN A 65 -3.50 19.53 0.15
CA GLN A 65 -4.49 20.50 0.62
C GLN A 65 -5.52 19.92 1.61
N PRO A 66 -6.15 18.76 1.34
CA PRO A 66 -7.02 18.10 2.31
C PRO A 66 -6.37 17.84 3.67
N ILE A 67 -5.11 17.40 3.69
CA ILE A 67 -4.37 17.11 4.93
C ILE A 67 -4.13 18.39 5.71
N LEU A 68 -3.61 19.44 5.04
CA LEU A 68 -3.39 20.73 5.69
C LEU A 68 -4.67 21.26 6.35
N ARG A 69 -5.80 21.17 5.64
CA ARG A 69 -7.11 21.57 6.18
C ARG A 69 -7.53 20.74 7.39
N LEU A 70 -7.32 19.42 7.35
CA LEU A 70 -7.65 18.55 8.48
C LEU A 70 -6.79 18.88 9.71
N GLU A 71 -5.50 19.14 9.52
CA GLU A 71 -4.63 19.54 10.62
C GLU A 71 -4.99 20.89 11.22
N GLN A 72 -5.32 21.88 10.39
CA GLN A 72 -5.82 23.17 10.86
C GLN A 72 -7.07 22.99 11.72
N TRP A 73 -8.03 22.20 11.23
CA TRP A 73 -9.25 21.90 11.98
C TRP A 73 -8.98 21.21 13.32
N ARG A 74 -8.05 20.25 13.36
CA ARG A 74 -7.63 19.59 14.61
C ARG A 74 -7.00 20.56 15.61
N ARG A 75 -6.09 21.43 15.15
CA ARG A 75 -5.47 22.46 16.00
C ARG A 75 -6.53 23.42 16.57
N GLU A 76 -7.52 23.81 15.77
CA GLU A 76 -8.64 24.66 16.22
C GLU A 76 -9.52 23.96 17.27
N GLU A 77 -9.84 22.68 17.07
CA GLU A 77 -10.62 21.87 18.00
C GLU A 77 -9.88 21.65 19.34
N GLU A 78 -8.57 21.39 19.31
CA GLU A 78 -7.77 21.30 20.53
C GLU A 78 -7.75 22.62 21.31
N LEU A 79 -7.57 23.74 20.60
CA LEU A 79 -7.60 25.08 21.20
C LEU A 79 -8.97 25.39 21.82
N LYS A 80 -10.06 24.94 21.17
CA LYS A 80 -11.41 25.06 21.69
C LYS A 80 -11.62 24.22 22.95
N ARG A 81 -11.20 22.95 22.97
CA ARG A 81 -11.27 22.08 24.16
C ARG A 81 -10.42 22.61 25.31
N GLU A 82 -9.23 23.12 25.04
CA GLU A 82 -8.38 23.77 26.03
C GLU A 82 -9.06 25.01 26.64
N LYS A 83 -9.69 25.85 25.81
CA LYS A 83 -10.48 26.99 26.27
C LYS A 83 -11.68 26.56 27.12
N GLU A 84 -12.36 25.47 26.76
CA GLU A 84 -13.47 24.93 27.54
C GLU A 84 -12.99 24.37 28.88
N ARG A 85 -11.91 23.60 28.90
CA ARG A 85 -11.30 23.08 30.14
C ARG A 85 -10.89 24.22 31.07
N ARG A 86 -10.23 25.26 30.55
CA ARG A 86 -9.90 26.47 31.36
C ARG A 86 -11.13 27.18 31.90
N LYS A 87 -12.22 27.24 31.13
CA LYS A 87 -13.49 27.83 31.60
C LYS A 87 -14.13 26.98 32.70
N GLU A 88 -14.06 25.65 32.59
CA GLU A 88 -14.54 24.71 33.60
C GLU A 88 -13.70 24.77 34.89
N GLU A 89 -12.37 24.69 34.79
CA GLU A 89 -11.46 24.87 35.93
C GLU A 89 -11.66 26.23 36.61
N ALA A 90 -11.90 27.30 35.83
CA ALA A 90 -12.21 28.63 36.38
C ALA A 90 -13.60 28.68 37.05
N ARG A 91 -14.59 27.93 36.55
CA ARG A 91 -15.91 27.80 37.19
C ARG A 91 -15.84 26.97 38.47
N GLU A 92 -15.08 25.88 38.49
CA GLU A 92 -14.86 25.07 39.69
C GLU A 92 -14.09 25.84 40.77
N ARG A 93 -13.05 26.60 40.39
CA ARG A 93 -12.34 27.51 41.32
C ARG A 93 -13.28 28.58 41.89
N LYS A 94 -14.18 29.15 41.09
CA LYS A 94 -15.20 30.11 41.56
C LYS A 94 -16.30 29.46 42.40
N GLY A 95 -16.64 28.19 42.15
CA GLY A 95 -17.62 27.42 42.91
C GLY A 95 -17.11 26.99 44.30
N ARG A 96 -15.83 26.64 44.41
CA ARG A 96 -15.18 26.30 45.70
C ARG A 96 -14.83 27.55 46.54
N GLY A 97 -14.81 28.74 45.95
CA GLY A 97 -14.57 30.01 46.64
C GLY A 97 -15.78 30.58 47.41
N ARG A 98 -16.93 29.90 47.46
CA ARG A 98 -18.13 30.34 48.20
C ARG A 98 -18.26 29.81 49.63
N ALA A 99 -17.27 29.06 50.13
CA ALA A 99 -17.16 28.77 51.56
C ALA A 99 -16.14 29.75 52.20
N SER A 100 -16.66 30.68 53.00
CA SER A 100 -15.96 31.66 53.84
C SER A 100 -15.24 32.82 53.13
N VAL A 101 -15.95 33.95 52.96
CA VAL A 101 -15.32 35.28 52.88
C VAL A 101 -15.95 36.16 53.96
N ALA A 102 -15.22 36.35 55.06
CA ALA A 102 -15.44 37.46 55.98
C ALA A 102 -15.05 38.78 55.29
N PRO A 103 -15.75 39.90 55.54
CA PRO A 103 -15.58 41.12 54.76
C PRO A 103 -14.32 41.88 55.21
N GLY A 104 -13.36 42.05 54.30
CA GLY A 104 -12.11 42.75 54.58
C GLY A 104 -11.53 43.48 53.37
N ARG A 105 -11.88 44.77 53.27
CA ARG A 105 -11.15 45.91 52.66
C ARG A 105 -10.69 45.86 51.18
N LYS A 106 -11.11 46.95 50.50
CA LYS A 106 -10.78 47.43 49.15
C LYS A 106 -9.26 47.53 48.87
N SER A 107 -8.82 47.14 47.66
CA SER A 107 -7.73 47.82 46.95
C SER A 107 -7.68 47.47 45.45
N ILE A 108 -7.86 48.52 44.63
CA ILE A 108 -7.18 48.89 43.38
C ILE A 108 -6.83 47.80 42.35
N VAL A 109 -7.60 47.89 41.26
CA VAL A 109 -7.31 47.64 39.84
C VAL A 109 -5.82 47.51 39.47
N GLN A 110 -5.47 46.35 38.88
CA GLN A 110 -4.50 46.30 37.79
C GLN A 110 -4.91 45.20 36.80
N LYS A 111 -5.60 45.62 35.73
CA LYS A 111 -5.80 44.81 34.52
C LYS A 111 -4.43 44.69 33.84
N ILE A 112 -3.79 43.55 33.97
CA ILE A 112 -2.75 43.14 33.04
C ILE A 112 -3.49 42.36 31.95
N ALA A 113 -3.59 43.00 30.79
CA ALA A 113 -4.03 42.35 29.57
C ALA A 113 -2.97 41.31 29.21
N ASP A 114 -3.39 40.05 29.12
CA ASP A 114 -2.59 39.03 28.44
C ASP A 114 -2.40 39.49 26.98
N PRO A 115 -1.17 39.55 26.46
CA PRO A 115 -0.98 39.76 25.05
C PRO A 115 -1.55 38.53 24.32
N VAL A 116 -2.61 38.76 23.55
CA VAL A 116 -3.02 37.86 22.48
C VAL A 116 -1.82 37.77 21.55
N ALA A 117 -1.04 36.71 21.69
CA ALA A 117 -0.04 36.32 20.71
C ALA A 117 -0.82 35.95 19.44
N GLU A 118 -0.98 36.94 18.58
CA GLU A 118 -1.37 36.77 17.19
C GLU A 118 -0.32 35.84 16.56
N ALA A 119 -0.65 34.55 16.49
CA ALA A 119 0.18 33.57 15.83
C ALA A 119 0.22 33.95 14.35
N ALA A 120 1.35 34.54 13.95
CA ALA A 120 1.70 34.72 12.55
C ALA A 120 1.50 33.38 11.82
N PRO A 121 0.98 33.38 10.58
CA PRO A 121 0.87 32.15 9.80
C PRO A 121 2.29 31.63 9.59
N ALA A 122 2.61 30.52 10.25
CA ALA A 122 3.89 29.86 10.07
C ALA A 122 3.93 29.29 8.65
N ASP A 123 4.53 30.06 7.75
CA ASP A 123 5.02 29.59 6.46
C ASP A 123 6.26 28.73 6.71
N ASN A 124 6.03 27.47 7.08
CA ASN A 124 7.05 26.46 7.23
C ASN A 124 6.73 25.32 6.26
N THR A 125 7.01 25.53 4.96
CA THR A 125 7.18 24.44 4.00
C THR A 125 8.51 23.73 4.26
N VAL A 126 8.62 23.06 5.40
CA VAL A 126 9.49 21.88 5.46
C VAL A 126 8.69 20.80 4.76
N ALA A 127 9.32 20.05 3.84
CA ALA A 127 8.73 18.88 3.21
C ALA A 127 8.54 17.80 4.29
N GLU A 128 7.59 18.02 5.19
CA GLU A 128 7.12 17.01 6.13
C GLU A 128 6.59 15.87 5.28
N GLU A 129 7.23 14.72 5.48
CA GLU A 129 6.73 13.42 5.08
C GLU A 129 5.23 13.38 5.41
N ILE A 130 4.39 13.35 4.37
CA ILE A 130 2.94 13.45 4.52
C ILE A 130 2.49 12.35 5.49
N LYS A 131 2.03 12.79 6.65
CA LYS A 131 1.51 11.96 7.73
C LYS A 131 0.05 12.34 7.95
N ASN A 132 -0.67 11.52 8.72
CA ASN A 132 -2.03 11.82 9.16
C ASN A 132 -3.09 11.76 8.06
N ILE A 133 -3.01 10.75 7.19
CA ILE A 133 -3.98 10.55 6.13
C ILE A 133 -5.21 9.85 6.71
N ASP A 134 -6.35 10.55 6.72
CA ASP A 134 -7.66 9.99 7.06
C ASP A 134 -8.25 9.18 5.91
N TRP A 135 -9.13 8.22 6.24
CA TRP A 135 -9.83 7.39 5.27
C TRP A 135 -10.52 8.21 4.18
N ASN A 136 -11.22 9.29 4.55
CA ASN A 136 -11.96 10.10 3.57
C ASN A 136 -11.02 10.86 2.63
N ILE A 137 -9.87 11.28 3.13
CA ILE A 137 -8.84 11.92 2.30
C ILE A 137 -8.27 10.88 1.34
N PHE A 138 -7.89 9.72 1.87
CA PHE A 138 -7.34 8.64 1.07
C PHE A 138 -8.28 8.25 -0.07
N ILE A 139 -9.51 7.88 0.23
CA ILE A 139 -10.41 7.33 -0.78
C ILE A 139 -10.78 8.37 -1.84
N ARG A 140 -11.06 9.62 -1.43
CA ARG A 140 -11.43 10.71 -2.35
C ARG A 140 -10.28 11.09 -3.29
N CYS A 141 -9.04 11.10 -2.80
CA CYS A 141 -7.88 11.39 -3.63
C CYS A 141 -7.55 10.20 -4.55
N THR A 142 -7.71 8.97 -4.05
CA THR A 142 -7.50 7.75 -4.85
C THR A 142 -8.52 7.62 -5.97
N GLU A 143 -9.79 7.99 -5.77
CA GLU A 143 -10.82 8.06 -6.82
C GLU A 143 -10.36 8.86 -8.06
N MET A 144 -9.51 9.87 -7.87
CA MET A 144 -9.03 10.74 -8.95
C MET A 144 -7.87 10.13 -9.75
N ILE A 145 -7.31 9.00 -9.32
CA ILE A 145 -6.22 8.30 -10.00
C ILE A 145 -6.52 6.82 -10.23
N PHE A 146 -7.65 6.33 -9.74
CA PHE A 146 -7.98 4.91 -9.73
C PHE A 146 -8.05 4.34 -11.15
N ARG A 147 -7.48 3.16 -11.33
CA ARG A 147 -7.57 2.37 -12.55
C ARG A 147 -8.12 1.01 -12.19
N ASP A 148 -9.12 0.56 -12.94
CA ASP A 148 -9.71 -0.75 -12.72
C ASP A 148 -8.76 -1.88 -13.14
N ARG A 149 -9.14 -3.10 -12.76
CA ARG A 149 -8.40 -4.32 -13.06
C ARG A 149 -8.07 -4.44 -14.54
N MET A 150 -9.02 -4.11 -15.42
CA MET A 150 -8.82 -4.27 -16.86
C MET A 150 -7.75 -3.33 -17.39
N ARG A 151 -7.74 -2.07 -16.96
CA ARG A 151 -6.71 -1.10 -17.36
C ARG A 151 -5.33 -1.49 -16.84
N GLU A 152 -5.26 -1.91 -15.58
CA GLU A 152 -4.01 -2.37 -14.96
C GLU A 152 -3.45 -3.62 -15.67
N GLU A 153 -4.30 -4.60 -15.96
CA GLU A 153 -3.89 -5.81 -16.70
C GLU A 153 -3.42 -5.48 -18.12
N CYS A 154 -4.11 -4.58 -18.83
CA CYS A 154 -3.67 -4.11 -20.14
C CYS A 154 -2.30 -3.42 -20.07
N ALA A 155 -2.06 -2.56 -19.07
CA ALA A 155 -0.78 -1.89 -18.90
C ALA A 155 0.37 -2.89 -18.62
N VAL A 156 0.13 -3.89 -17.76
CA VAL A 156 1.10 -4.95 -17.49
C VAL A 156 1.37 -5.79 -18.75
N LEU A 157 0.32 -6.14 -19.51
CA LEU A 157 0.47 -6.89 -20.76
C LEU A 157 1.31 -6.12 -21.78
N GLU A 158 1.08 -4.82 -21.94
CA GLU A 158 1.88 -3.96 -22.82
C GLU A 158 3.34 -3.90 -22.38
N ALA A 159 3.60 -3.77 -21.08
CA ALA A 159 4.96 -3.79 -20.54
C ALA A 159 5.65 -5.14 -20.79
N LEU A 160 4.96 -6.26 -20.57
CA LEU A 160 5.53 -7.59 -20.78
C LEU A 160 5.76 -7.90 -22.27
N ARG A 161 4.94 -7.38 -23.19
CA ARG A 161 5.12 -7.55 -24.65
C ARG A 161 6.47 -7.07 -25.14
N VAL A 162 7.02 -6.01 -24.53
CA VAL A 162 8.36 -5.49 -24.85
C VAL A 162 9.45 -6.55 -24.66
N PHE A 163 9.26 -7.48 -23.71
CA PHE A 163 10.23 -8.51 -23.38
C PHE A 163 9.86 -9.91 -23.89
N GLY A 164 8.56 -10.23 -23.95
CA GLY A 164 8.02 -11.54 -24.26
C GLY A 164 7.53 -11.73 -25.69
N GLY A 165 7.40 -10.66 -26.48
CA GLY A 165 6.77 -10.71 -27.79
C GLY A 165 5.24 -10.72 -27.71
N ASP A 166 4.58 -11.35 -28.67
CA ASP A 166 3.11 -11.35 -28.77
C ASP A 166 2.42 -11.98 -27.55
N SER A 167 1.14 -11.66 -27.33
CA SER A 167 0.40 -12.07 -26.13
C SER A 167 0.27 -13.58 -25.93
N SER A 168 0.34 -14.37 -27.00
CA SER A 168 0.32 -15.84 -26.97
C SER A 168 1.70 -16.46 -26.79
N THR A 169 2.76 -15.66 -26.85
CA THR A 169 4.13 -16.15 -26.70
C THR A 169 4.31 -16.60 -25.26
N SER A 170 4.89 -17.78 -25.08
CA SER A 170 5.17 -18.30 -23.76
C SER A 170 6.40 -17.61 -23.18
N MET A 171 6.30 -17.06 -21.98
CA MET A 171 7.42 -16.49 -21.23
C MET A 171 7.73 -17.37 -20.03
N SER A 172 9.00 -17.67 -19.80
CA SER A 172 9.43 -18.42 -18.63
C SER A 172 9.46 -17.54 -17.37
N ARG A 173 9.18 -18.15 -16.22
CA ARG A 173 9.28 -17.52 -14.91
C ARG A 173 10.65 -16.93 -14.64
N SER A 174 11.71 -17.64 -15.02
CA SER A 174 13.08 -17.17 -14.86
C SER A 174 13.30 -15.86 -15.62
N LYS A 175 12.70 -15.72 -16.81
CA LYS A 175 12.77 -14.48 -17.59
C LYS A 175 11.99 -13.35 -16.91
N LEU A 176 10.79 -13.63 -16.40
CA LEU A 176 10.02 -12.65 -15.63
C LEU A 176 10.79 -12.16 -14.40
N ILE A 177 11.36 -13.06 -13.61
CA ILE A 177 12.16 -12.71 -12.42
C ILE A 177 13.39 -11.88 -12.82
N GLU A 178 14.08 -12.26 -13.90
CA GLU A 178 15.21 -11.47 -14.43
C GLU A 178 14.78 -10.05 -14.78
N ILE A 179 13.65 -9.86 -15.48
CA ILE A 179 13.12 -8.55 -15.84
C ILE A 179 12.81 -7.73 -14.59
N VAL A 180 12.07 -8.28 -13.64
CA VAL A 180 11.71 -7.58 -12.39
C VAL A 180 12.97 -7.18 -11.61
N THR A 181 13.96 -8.06 -11.54
CA THR A 181 15.20 -7.79 -10.77
C THR A 181 16.11 -6.78 -11.46
N THR A 182 16.11 -6.71 -12.80
CA THR A 182 17.02 -5.84 -13.57
C THR A 182 16.40 -4.51 -14.00
N LYS A 183 15.08 -4.45 -14.13
CA LYS A 183 14.32 -3.30 -14.66
C LYS A 183 13.25 -2.78 -13.72
N GLY A 184 12.92 -3.51 -12.66
CA GLY A 184 11.98 -3.05 -11.65
C GLY A 184 12.61 -2.08 -10.66
N ASP A 185 11.76 -1.31 -9.98
CA ASP A 185 12.18 -0.33 -8.97
C ASP A 185 12.67 -0.98 -7.66
N ASN A 186 12.36 -2.27 -7.45
CA ASN A 186 12.72 -3.02 -6.25
C ASN A 186 13.66 -4.18 -6.56
N ILE A 187 14.75 -4.25 -5.79
CA ILE A 187 15.62 -5.42 -5.78
C ILE A 187 14.94 -6.50 -4.93
N LEU A 188 14.50 -7.57 -5.59
CA LEU A 188 13.93 -8.72 -4.88
C LEU A 188 14.99 -9.40 -4.02
N THR A 189 14.66 -9.60 -2.75
CA THR A 189 15.48 -10.41 -1.84
C THR A 189 15.46 -11.88 -2.26
N PRO A 190 16.48 -12.69 -1.89
CA PRO A 190 16.47 -14.13 -2.20
C PRO A 190 15.24 -14.86 -1.66
N ALA A 191 14.67 -14.40 -0.54
CA ALA A 191 13.45 -14.95 0.03
C ALA A 191 12.23 -14.65 -0.86
N GLU A 192 12.07 -13.42 -1.34
CA GLU A 192 11.00 -13.03 -2.24
C GLU A 192 11.09 -13.76 -3.58
N VAL A 193 12.31 -13.91 -4.13
CA VAL A 193 12.53 -14.72 -5.34
C VAL A 193 12.07 -16.16 -5.12
N LYS A 194 12.42 -16.77 -3.97
CA LYS A 194 11.99 -18.13 -3.65
C LYS A 194 10.45 -18.24 -3.55
N ILE A 195 9.79 -17.24 -2.98
CA ILE A 195 8.32 -17.18 -2.91
C ILE A 195 7.72 -17.11 -4.32
N LEU A 196 8.25 -16.24 -5.19
CA LEU A 196 7.80 -16.15 -6.59
C LEU A 196 8.00 -17.47 -7.33
N VAL A 197 9.12 -18.16 -7.09
CA VAL A 197 9.38 -19.50 -7.65
C VAL A 197 8.33 -20.52 -7.18
N THR A 198 7.86 -20.44 -5.95
CA THR A 198 6.82 -21.35 -5.45
C THR A 198 5.41 -21.02 -5.93
N LEU A 199 5.11 -19.74 -6.17
CA LEU A 199 3.76 -19.29 -6.52
C LEU A 199 3.49 -19.27 -8.02
N LEU A 200 4.54 -19.08 -8.83
CA LEU A 200 4.41 -18.87 -10.27
C LEU A 200 4.76 -20.15 -11.06
N PRO A 201 4.00 -20.44 -12.14
CA PRO A 201 4.26 -21.58 -13.01
C PRO A 201 5.62 -21.42 -13.69
N GLU A 202 6.23 -22.51 -14.17
CA GLU A 202 7.54 -22.41 -14.82
C GLU A 202 7.49 -21.56 -16.10
N SER A 203 6.38 -21.61 -16.83
CA SER A 203 6.18 -20.91 -18.08
C SER A 203 4.68 -20.81 -18.38
N CYS A 204 4.23 -19.65 -18.84
CA CYS A 204 2.88 -19.46 -19.36
C CYS A 204 2.82 -18.31 -20.39
N PRO A 205 1.72 -18.16 -21.14
CA PRO A 205 1.51 -17.06 -22.08
C PRO A 205 1.62 -15.67 -21.42
N VAL A 206 2.09 -14.66 -22.17
CA VAL A 206 2.27 -13.29 -21.65
C VAL A 206 0.97 -12.70 -21.07
N ASN A 207 -0.18 -12.97 -21.69
CA ASN A 207 -1.46 -12.50 -21.15
C ASN A 207 -1.81 -13.12 -19.79
N GLU A 208 -1.42 -14.36 -19.57
CA GLU A 208 -1.65 -15.03 -18.28
C GLU A 208 -0.74 -14.48 -17.18
N TRP A 209 0.51 -14.13 -17.52
CA TRP A 209 1.39 -13.40 -16.61
C TRP A 209 0.79 -12.07 -16.15
N ALA A 210 0.21 -11.29 -17.07
CA ALA A 210 -0.40 -10.02 -16.74
C ALA A 210 -1.54 -10.17 -15.72
N GLY A 211 -2.41 -11.16 -15.91
CA GLY A 211 -3.50 -11.47 -14.97
C GLY A 211 -3.00 -11.89 -13.58
N ARG A 212 -1.90 -12.66 -13.51
CA ARG A 212 -1.31 -13.13 -12.24
C ARG A 212 -0.57 -12.02 -11.47
N ILE A 213 0.04 -11.06 -12.16
CA ILE A 213 0.82 -9.96 -11.55
C ILE A 213 -0.10 -8.90 -10.92
N GLN A 214 -1.33 -8.73 -11.41
CA GLN A 214 -2.29 -7.72 -10.92
C GLN A 214 -2.83 -7.97 -9.49
N GLY A 215 -2.33 -8.99 -8.78
CA GLY A 215 -2.61 -9.17 -7.35
C GLY A 215 -3.86 -9.99 -7.03
N THR A 216 -4.57 -10.51 -8.04
CA THR A 216 -5.45 -11.66 -7.84
C THR A 216 -4.65 -12.92 -8.15
N TYR A 217 -4.25 -13.65 -7.09
CA TYR A 217 -3.67 -14.98 -7.25
C TYR A 217 -4.62 -15.83 -8.09
N VAL A 218 -4.26 -16.07 -9.35
CA VAL A 218 -4.88 -17.12 -10.17
C VAL A 218 -4.17 -18.40 -9.75
N ALA A 219 -4.89 -19.25 -9.02
CA ALA A 219 -4.38 -20.55 -8.64
C ALA A 219 -3.88 -21.30 -9.89
N PRO A 220 -2.76 -22.04 -9.80
CA PRO A 220 -2.31 -22.88 -10.89
C PRO A 220 -3.45 -23.76 -11.40
N THR A 221 -3.57 -23.88 -12.71
CA THR A 221 -4.61 -24.74 -13.28
C THR A 221 -4.34 -26.20 -12.91
N GLN A 222 -5.37 -27.05 -12.90
CA GLN A 222 -5.18 -28.47 -12.58
C GLN A 222 -4.14 -29.12 -13.52
N GLU A 223 -4.10 -28.70 -14.79
CA GLU A 223 -3.10 -29.15 -15.76
C GLU A 223 -1.67 -28.74 -15.37
N GLU A 224 -1.48 -27.53 -14.84
CA GLU A 224 -0.17 -27.08 -14.35
C GLU A 224 0.28 -27.83 -13.10
N ILE A 225 -0.66 -28.16 -12.21
CA ILE A 225 -0.41 -28.98 -11.01
C ILE A 225 0.01 -30.38 -11.43
N ASP A 226 -0.71 -31.00 -12.36
CA ASP A 226 -0.44 -32.35 -12.85
C ASP A 226 0.90 -32.39 -13.61
N ALA A 227 1.20 -31.36 -14.41
CA ALA A 227 2.48 -31.23 -15.12
C ALA A 227 3.67 -31.01 -14.16
N ALA A 228 3.47 -30.34 -13.03
CA ALA A 228 4.49 -30.19 -12.00
C ALA A 228 4.74 -31.52 -11.26
N ALA A 229 3.66 -32.22 -10.89
CA ALA A 229 3.75 -33.53 -10.24
C ALA A 229 4.47 -34.58 -11.12
N MET A 230 4.18 -34.58 -12.43
CA MET A 230 4.84 -35.49 -13.38
C MET A 230 6.34 -35.20 -13.52
N ARG A 231 6.74 -33.92 -13.59
CA ARG A 231 8.15 -33.52 -13.61
C ARG A 231 8.90 -33.93 -12.33
N GLU A 232 8.25 -33.84 -11.17
CA GLU A 232 8.84 -34.28 -9.91
C GLU A 232 9.03 -35.81 -9.85
N ILE A 233 8.06 -36.57 -10.36
CA ILE A 233 8.17 -38.03 -10.50
C ILE A 233 9.32 -38.42 -11.44
N GLU A 234 9.44 -37.74 -12.59
CA GLU A 234 10.52 -37.99 -13.55
C GLU A 234 11.89 -37.62 -12.99
N ALA A 235 12.01 -36.47 -12.29
CA ALA A 235 13.24 -36.06 -11.63
C ALA A 235 13.68 -37.09 -10.57
N ARG A 236 12.73 -37.61 -9.78
CA ARG A 236 13.01 -38.66 -8.79
C ARG A 236 13.47 -39.96 -9.43
N ARG A 237 12.85 -40.37 -10.55
CA ARG A 237 13.26 -41.56 -11.31
C ARG A 237 14.67 -41.41 -11.90
N HIS A 238 15.02 -40.23 -12.38
CA HIS A 238 16.38 -39.96 -12.87
C HIS A 238 17.42 -39.99 -11.74
N GLN A 239 17.09 -39.48 -10.55
CA GLN A 239 17.95 -39.58 -9.37
C GLN A 239 18.14 -41.03 -8.91
N GLU A 240 17.06 -41.79 -8.78
CA GLU A 240 17.10 -43.21 -8.41
C GLU A 240 17.90 -44.05 -9.43
N ALA A 241 17.79 -43.75 -10.73
CA ALA A 241 18.56 -44.41 -11.78
C ALA A 241 20.07 -44.04 -11.72
N ALA A 242 20.39 -42.78 -11.44
CA ALA A 242 21.77 -42.33 -11.28
C ALA A 242 22.43 -42.90 -10.02
N GLU A 243 21.69 -43.07 -8.92
CA GLU A 243 22.17 -43.74 -7.72
C GLU A 243 22.42 -45.23 -7.95
N LYS A 244 21.49 -45.93 -8.62
CA LYS A 244 21.69 -47.35 -8.98
C LYS A 244 22.86 -47.57 -9.92
N GLN A 245 23.14 -46.65 -10.86
CA GLN A 245 24.32 -46.72 -11.71
C GLN A 245 25.62 -46.52 -10.90
N LYS A 246 25.63 -45.57 -9.96
CA LYS A 246 26.78 -45.35 -9.05
C LYS A 246 27.02 -46.53 -8.09
N GLU A 247 25.97 -47.21 -7.65
CA GLU A 247 26.09 -48.45 -6.87
C GLU A 247 26.61 -49.61 -7.72
N ALA A 248 26.18 -49.72 -8.97
CA ALA A 248 26.63 -50.76 -9.90
C ALA A 248 28.10 -50.58 -10.36
N GLU A 249 28.65 -49.36 -10.35
CA GLU A 249 30.07 -49.08 -10.59
C GLU A 249 30.96 -49.33 -9.36
N LYS A 250 30.38 -49.37 -8.16
CA LYS A 250 31.11 -49.66 -6.91
C LYS A 250 31.13 -51.14 -6.54
N ASP A 251 30.53 -52.01 -7.35
CA ASP A 251 30.53 -53.46 -7.13
C ASP A 251 31.90 -54.07 -7.52
N PRO A 252 32.74 -54.47 -6.54
CA PRO A 252 34.10 -54.93 -6.81
C PRO A 252 34.19 -56.31 -7.48
N LEU A 253 33.06 -56.94 -7.82
CA LEU A 253 32.99 -58.27 -8.45
C LEU A 253 32.63 -58.25 -9.95
N LYS A 254 32.46 -57.08 -10.57
CA LYS A 254 32.12 -56.97 -12.01
C LYS A 254 33.31 -57.04 -12.99
N GLY A 255 34.40 -57.66 -12.56
CA GLY A 255 35.63 -57.79 -13.35
C GLY A 255 36.47 -59.03 -13.02
N LEU A 256 35.84 -60.10 -12.53
CA LEU A 256 36.46 -61.42 -12.36
C LEU A 256 35.79 -62.45 -13.28
#